data_AF-A0A3N5G861-F1
#
_entry.id   AF-A0A3N5G861-F1
#
_cell.length_a   1.000
_cell.length_b   1.000
_cell.length_c   1.000
_cell.angle_alpha   90.00
_cell.angle_beta   90.00
_cell.angle_gamma   90.00
#
_symmetry.space_group_name_H-M   'P 1'
#
loop_
_entity.id
_entity.type
_entity.pdbx_description
1 polymer ?
#
loop_
_entity_poly.entity_id
_entity_poly.type
_entity_poly.pdbx_seq_one_letter_code
_entity_poly.pdbx_strand_id
1 'polypeptide(L)'
;MPKIFYTERDIDDLYARGLTSIDVHDDVVLTDLARERMFKYGMTPKRVDPKKHAEDEPIEALVHKVKAAVLARLNGQVDPVLLDTVIRRVIAGMK
;
A
#
# COMPACT_ATOMS: atom_id res chain seq x y z
N MET A 1 -8.73 0.27 -16.25
CA MET A 1 -8.86 0.73 -14.86
C MET A 1 -8.98 2.25 -14.87
N PRO A 2 -9.73 2.86 -13.93
CA PRO A 2 -9.78 4.33 -13.83
C PRO A 2 -8.42 4.87 -13.41
N LYS A 3 -7.93 5.89 -14.13
CA LYS A 3 -6.67 6.58 -13.82
C LYS A 3 -6.92 7.67 -12.77
N ILE A 4 -5.99 7.82 -11.84
CA ILE A 4 -6.00 8.86 -10.81
C ILE A 4 -5.14 10.01 -11.33
N PHE A 5 -5.70 11.22 -11.34
CA PHE A 5 -4.97 12.41 -11.78
C PHE A 5 -4.71 13.31 -10.57
N TYR A 6 -3.45 13.56 -10.26
CA TYR A 6 -3.07 14.55 -9.28
C TYR A 6 -2.82 15.89 -9.96
N THR A 7 -3.56 16.89 -9.52
CA THR A 7 -3.42 18.28 -9.95
C THR A 7 -2.64 19.09 -8.90
N GLU A 8 -2.29 20.33 -9.24
CA GLU A 8 -1.65 21.26 -8.29
C GLU A 8 -2.36 21.36 -6.95
N ARG A 9 -3.69 21.29 -6.96
CA ARG A 9 -4.52 21.48 -5.77
C ARG A 9 -4.46 20.26 -4.86
N ASP A 10 -4.38 19.07 -5.44
CA ASP A 10 -4.16 17.85 -4.68
C ASP A 10 -2.79 17.86 -4.01
N ILE A 11 -1.74 18.30 -4.72
CA ILE A 11 -0.39 18.42 -4.14
C ILE A 11 -0.35 19.45 -3.00
N ASP A 12 -1.04 20.57 -3.15
CA ASP A 12 -1.14 21.60 -2.11
C ASP A 12 -1.85 21.07 -0.85
N ASP A 13 -2.95 20.34 -1.04
CA ASP A 13 -3.69 19.71 0.05
C ASP A 13 -2.88 18.61 0.75
N LEU A 14 -2.18 17.77 -0.03
CA LEU A 14 -1.27 16.74 0.51
C LEU A 14 -0.15 17.37 1.34
N TYR A 15 0.42 18.48 0.86
CA TYR A 15 1.45 19.21 1.59
C TYR A 15 0.91 19.83 2.87
N ALA A 16 -0.30 20.42 2.82
CA ALA A 16 -0.99 20.97 3.99
C ALA A 16 -1.26 19.91 5.07
N ARG A 17 -1.45 18.65 4.66
CA ARG A 17 -1.56 17.49 5.57
C ARG A 17 -0.22 17.00 6.11
N GLY A 18 0.90 17.55 5.65
CA GLY A 18 2.26 17.15 6.06
C GLY A 18 2.79 15.90 5.33
N LEU A 19 2.14 15.46 4.25
CA LEU A 19 2.66 14.37 3.42
C LEU A 19 3.79 14.91 2.56
N THR A 20 5.00 14.41 2.73
CA THR A 20 6.20 14.85 1.97
C THR A 20 6.59 13.89 0.84
N SER A 21 5.88 12.77 0.72
CA SER A 21 6.05 11.79 -0.34
C SER A 21 4.69 11.39 -0.89
N ILE A 22 4.63 11.20 -2.21
CA ILE A 22 3.47 10.62 -2.87
C ILE A 22 3.91 9.33 -3.57
N ASP A 23 3.07 8.30 -3.45
CA ASP A 23 3.26 7.02 -4.11
C ASP A 23 2.69 7.09 -5.54
N VAL A 24 3.57 7.00 -6.54
CA VAL A 24 3.21 7.07 -7.96
C VAL A 24 3.24 5.66 -8.56
N HIS A 25 2.07 5.17 -8.97
CA HIS A 25 1.90 3.90 -9.69
C HIS A 25 1.48 4.12 -11.17
N ASP A 26 1.31 3.03 -11.93
CA ASP A 26 1.07 3.08 -13.38
C ASP A 26 -0.26 3.79 -13.77
N ASP A 27 -1.27 3.72 -12.89
CA ASP A 27 -2.55 4.42 -13.07
C ASP A 27 -2.57 5.85 -12.50
N VAL A 28 -1.46 6.34 -11.92
CA VAL A 28 -1.34 7.72 -11.41
C VAL A 28 -0.69 8.60 -12.46
N VAL A 29 -1.38 9.68 -12.81
CA VAL A 29 -0.86 10.71 -13.71
C VAL A 29 -0.72 12.01 -12.93
N LEU A 30 0.50 12.56 -12.89
CA LEU A 30 0.73 13.91 -12.41
C LEU A 30 0.64 14.88 -13.57
N THR A 31 -0.13 15.95 -13.39
CA THR A 31 -0.08 17.07 -14.32
C THR A 31 1.25 17.82 -14.21
N ASP A 32 1.61 18.57 -15.24
CA ASP A 32 2.85 19.35 -15.25
C ASP A 32 2.91 20.34 -14.06
N LEU A 33 1.80 21.05 -13.82
CA LEU A 33 1.61 21.94 -12.68
C LEU A 33 1.73 21.23 -11.32
N ALA A 34 1.21 19.99 -11.20
CA ALA A 34 1.38 19.19 -10.00
C ALA A 34 2.86 18.84 -9.75
N ARG A 35 3.59 18.48 -10.81
CA ARG A 35 5.02 18.18 -10.74
C ARG A 35 5.84 19.39 -10.31
N GLU A 36 5.55 20.57 -10.86
CA GLU A 36 6.19 21.82 -10.45
C GLU A 36 5.93 22.14 -8.98
N ARG A 37 4.69 21.96 -8.52
CA ARG A 37 4.32 22.17 -7.10
C ARG A 37 5.06 21.21 -6.18
N MET A 38 5.13 19.92 -6.51
CA MET A 38 5.89 18.96 -5.73
C MET A 38 7.36 19.37 -5.62
N PHE A 39 7.97 19.80 -6.74
CA PHE A 39 9.37 20.22 -6.75
C PHE A 39 9.59 21.45 -5.86
N LYS A 40 8.66 22.41 -5.90
CA LYS A 40 8.68 23.60 -5.04
C LYS A 40 8.57 23.26 -3.54
N TYR A 41 7.79 22.24 -3.20
CA TYR A 41 7.63 21.76 -1.82
C TYR A 41 8.71 20.77 -1.38
N GLY A 42 9.66 20.43 -2.25
CA GLY A 42 10.66 19.40 -1.97
C GLY A 42 10.06 18.00 -1.80
N MET A 43 8.83 17.78 -2.29
CA MET A 43 8.18 16.48 -2.25
C MET A 43 8.85 15.54 -3.24
N THR A 44 9.15 14.34 -2.76
CA THR A 44 9.79 13.32 -3.60
C THR A 44 8.75 12.29 -4.04
N PRO A 45 8.47 12.14 -5.35
CA PRO A 45 7.62 11.06 -5.83
C PRO A 45 8.34 9.74 -5.60
N LYS A 46 7.76 8.88 -4.76
CA LYS A 46 8.22 7.50 -4.62
C LYS A 46 7.53 6.69 -5.69
N ARG A 47 8.32 6.21 -6.65
CA ARG A 47 7.84 5.24 -7.62
C ARG A 47 7.75 3.90 -6.90
N VAL A 48 6.54 3.52 -6.51
CA VAL A 48 6.28 2.23 -5.89
C VAL A 48 5.84 1.26 -6.97
N ASP A 49 6.62 0.20 -7.15
CA ASP A 49 6.21 -0.90 -8.00
C ASP A 49 4.95 -1.55 -7.38
N PRO A 50 3.85 -1.68 -8.13
CA PRO A 50 2.61 -2.28 -7.60
C PRO A 50 2.82 -3.75 -7.18
N LYS A 51 3.85 -4.43 -7.72
CA LYS A 51 4.24 -5.78 -7.27
C LYS A 51 4.96 -5.80 -5.92
N LYS A 52 5.66 -4.71 -5.57
CA LYS A 52 6.40 -4.58 -4.31
C LYS A 52 5.51 -4.14 -3.16
N HIS A 53 4.38 -3.50 -3.46
CA HIS A 53 3.35 -3.16 -2.46
C HIS A 53 2.69 -4.41 -1.83
N ALA A 54 2.79 -5.59 -2.46
CA ALA A 54 2.40 -6.86 -1.82
C ALA A 54 3.41 -7.31 -0.74
N GLU A 55 4.65 -6.80 -0.79
CA GLU A 55 5.73 -7.09 0.15
C GLU A 55 5.82 -6.01 1.26
N ASP A 56 5.42 -4.77 0.96
CA ASP A 56 5.26 -3.65 1.91
C ASP A 56 3.83 -3.52 2.47
N GLU A 57 2.89 -4.39 2.07
CA GLU A 57 1.58 -4.48 2.72
C GLU A 57 1.84 -4.79 4.20
N PRO A 58 1.27 -4.03 5.16
CA PRO A 58 1.52 -4.28 6.56
C PRO A 58 1.25 -5.76 6.82
N ILE A 59 2.18 -6.44 7.49
CA ILE A 59 2.10 -7.88 7.75
C ILE A 59 0.71 -8.26 8.29
N GLU A 60 0.06 -7.35 9.02
CA GLU A 60 -1.33 -7.47 9.50
C GLU A 60 -2.40 -7.61 8.41
N ALA A 61 -2.28 -6.89 7.29
CA ALA A 61 -3.20 -7.01 6.15
C ALA A 61 -2.99 -8.32 5.38
N LEU A 62 -1.74 -8.76 5.22
CA LEU A 62 -1.44 -10.08 4.65
C LEU A 62 -1.96 -11.21 5.56
N VAL A 63 -1.74 -11.10 6.87
CA VAL A 63 -2.29 -12.04 7.86
C VAL A 63 -3.81 -12.10 7.78
N HIS A 64 -4.51 -10.96 7.66
CA HIS A 64 -5.96 -10.94 7.51
C HIS A 64 -6.44 -11.65 6.24
N LYS A 65 -5.82 -11.38 5.09
CA LYS A 65 -6.17 -12.05 3.82
C LYS A 65 -5.95 -13.56 3.92
N VAL A 66 -4.81 -14.00 4.44
CA VAL A 66 -4.48 -15.42 4.59
C VAL A 66 -5.43 -16.08 5.59
N LYS A 67 -5.71 -15.44 6.73
CA LYS A 67 -6.65 -15.94 7.75
C LYS A 67 -8.05 -16.12 7.18
N ALA A 68 -8.56 -15.14 6.42
CA ALA A 68 -9.87 -15.23 5.77
C ALA A 68 -9.92 -16.39 4.75
N ALA A 69 -8.88 -16.54 3.92
CA ALA A 69 -8.79 -17.61 2.94
C ALA A 69 -8.71 -19.00 3.60
N VAL A 70 -7.96 -19.12 4.70
CA VAL A 70 -7.79 -20.37 5.44
C VAL A 70 -9.07 -20.74 6.21
N LEU A 71 -9.73 -19.78 6.84
CA LEU A 71 -11.04 -19.99 7.49
C LEU A 71 -12.10 -20.45 6.49
N ALA A 72 -12.15 -19.82 5.30
CA ALA A 72 -13.06 -20.22 4.22
C ALA A 72 -12.77 -21.64 3.70
N ARG A 73 -11.50 -22.05 3.68
CA ARG A 73 -11.07 -23.36 3.19
C ARG A 73 -11.20 -24.49 4.22
N LEU A 74 -11.07 -24.18 5.51
CA LEU A 74 -11.08 -25.16 6.62
C LEU A 74 -12.39 -25.13 7.44
N ASN A 75 -13.40 -24.41 6.96
CA ASN A 75 -14.76 -24.40 7.49
C ASN A 75 -14.84 -24.19 9.03
N GLY A 76 -13.94 -23.36 9.56
CA GLY A 76 -13.88 -23.01 10.98
C GLY A 76 -13.32 -24.08 11.93
N GLN A 77 -12.73 -25.18 11.44
CA GLN A 77 -12.20 -26.25 12.31
C GLN A 77 -10.82 -25.96 12.92
N VAL A 78 -10.33 -24.71 12.86
CA VAL A 78 -8.95 -24.38 13.25
C VAL A 78 -8.96 -23.39 14.40
N ASP A 79 -8.12 -23.65 15.39
CA ASP A 79 -7.89 -22.74 16.50
C ASP A 79 -7.34 -21.40 15.98
N PRO A 80 -8.02 -20.27 16.28
CA PRO A 80 -7.67 -18.97 15.72
C PRO A 80 -6.32 -18.43 16.23
N VAL A 81 -5.90 -18.83 17.43
CA VAL A 81 -4.64 -18.38 18.05
C VAL A 81 -3.46 -19.13 17.43
N LEU A 82 -3.61 -20.44 17.23
CA LEU A 82 -2.61 -21.24 16.54
C LEU A 82 -2.46 -20.80 15.07
N LEU A 83 -3.57 -20.52 14.40
CA LEU A 83 -3.57 -20.09 13.01
C LEU A 83 -2.77 -18.78 12.81
N ASP A 84 -3.00 -17.77 13.65
CA ASP A 84 -2.26 -16.50 13.59
C ASP A 84 -0.74 -16.72 13.78
N THR A 85 -0.36 -17.60 14.71
CA THR A 85 1.03 -17.92 15.02
C THR A 85 1.72 -18.62 13.84
N VAL A 86 1.05 -19.57 13.20
CA VAL A 86 1.56 -20.29 12.03
C VAL A 86 1.69 -19.36 10.83
N ILE A 87 0.69 -18.51 10.56
CA ILE A 87 0.73 -17.55 9.44
C ILE A 87 1.93 -16.62 9.59
N ARG A 88 2.14 -16.03 10.76
CA ARG A 88 3.30 -15.14 11.02
C ARG A 88 4.63 -15.88 10.83
N ARG A 89 4.71 -17.14 11.29
CA ARG A 89 5.93 -17.95 11.17
C ARG A 89 6.26 -18.30 9.72
N VAL A 90 5.25 -18.63 8.90
CA VAL A 90 5.45 -18.94 7.48
C VAL A 90 5.87 -17.70 6.70
N ILE A 91 5.22 -16.55 6.94
CA ILE A 91 5.60 -15.28 6.30
C ILE A 91 7.04 -14.90 6.64
N ALA A 92 7.46 -15.05 7.90
CA ALA A 92 8.83 -14.77 8.32
C ALA A 92 9.87 -15.74 7.73
N GLY A 93 9.48 -16.99 7.43
CA GLY A 93 10.37 -18.00 6.85
C GLY A 93 10.48 -17.97 5.32
N MET A 94 9.66 -17.18 4.63
CA MET A 94 9.69 -17.00 3.17
C MET A 94 10.57 -15.82 2.71
N LYS A 95 11.08 -15.03 3.66
CA LYS A 95 11.96 -13.89 3.43
C LYS A 95 13.43 -14.32 3.41
#